data_AF-A0A954MHG6-F1
#
_entry.id   AF-A0A954MHG6-F1
#
_cell.length_a   1.000
_cell.length_b   1.000
_cell.length_c   1.000
_cell.angle_alpha   90.00
_cell.angle_beta   90.00
_cell.angle_gamma   90.00
#
_symmetry.space_group_name_H-M   'P 1'
#
loop_
_entity.id
_entity.type
_entity.pdbx_description
1 polymer ?
#
loop_
_entity_poly.entity_id
_entity_poly.type
_entity_poly.pdbx_seq_one_letter_code
_entity_poly.pdbx_strand_id
1 'polypeptide(L)'
;VFLATSAIHREHKLKMDKQQIIERAVASVKQAKEFCDDIEFSPEDAARTELDFLCEVVEKTIDAGATTINIPDTVGYATPNHYFKVISHLKKNVPNIEKAILSTHCHNDLGLAVANSLAAIEAGARQVECTINGLGERAGNAALEEVVMALRTRADFYGVHTKINTQRLIPTSQLVSSVTGMKVQRNKAIVGQNAFAHEAGIHQHGVLQERSTYEIMRPEDVGYTGQNLV
;
A
#
# COMPACT_ATOMS: atom_id res chain seq x y z
N VAL A 1 -5.90 1.04 15.86
CA VAL A 1 -5.29 1.94 16.88
C VAL A 1 -4.05 2.58 16.27
N PHE A 2 -3.82 3.89 16.42
CA PHE A 2 -2.58 4.51 15.93
C PHE A 2 -1.98 5.45 16.98
N LEU A 3 -0.65 5.58 16.98
CA LEU A 3 0.08 6.53 17.80
C LEU A 3 1.36 6.96 17.08
N ALA A 4 1.65 8.26 17.04
CA ALA A 4 2.83 8.79 16.39
C ALA A 4 4.11 8.35 17.11
N THR A 5 5.06 7.79 16.37
CA THR A 5 6.31 7.26 16.96
C THR A 5 7.56 8.02 16.57
N SER A 6 7.57 8.81 15.49
CA SER A 6 8.82 9.47 15.06
C SER A 6 9.29 10.57 16.01
N ALA A 7 10.60 10.83 16.04
CA ALA A 7 11.20 11.83 16.93
C ALA A 7 10.51 13.21 16.84
N ILE A 8 10.23 13.67 15.61
CA ILE A 8 9.56 14.96 15.35
C ILE A 8 8.16 14.99 15.97
N HIS A 9 7.40 13.90 15.85
CA HIS A 9 6.07 13.81 16.44
C HIS A 9 6.12 13.71 17.96
N ARG A 10 7.06 12.92 18.51
CA ARG A 10 7.26 12.81 19.96
C ARG A 10 7.60 14.17 20.59
N GLU A 11 8.53 14.92 19.98
CA GLU A 11 9.01 16.20 20.49
C GLU A 11 7.98 17.33 20.32
N HIS A 12 7.42 17.48 19.11
CA HIS A 12 6.64 18.67 18.78
C HIS A 12 5.12 18.48 18.83
N LYS A 13 4.60 17.26 18.59
CA LYS A 13 3.15 16.97 18.58
C LYS A 13 2.66 16.44 19.92
N LEU A 14 3.30 15.39 20.43
CA LEU A 14 2.83 14.66 21.60
C LEU A 14 3.44 15.14 22.91
N LYS A 15 4.67 15.68 22.87
CA LYS A 15 5.47 16.04 24.05
C LYS A 15 5.62 14.85 25.00
N MET A 16 5.90 13.68 24.44
CA MET A 16 6.03 12.41 25.15
C MET A 16 7.40 11.79 24.87
N ASP A 17 8.01 11.21 25.89
CA ASP A 17 9.22 10.40 25.74
C ASP A 17 8.90 9.00 25.17
N LYS A 18 9.95 8.22 24.87
CA LYS A 18 9.81 6.87 24.30
C LYS A 18 9.02 5.91 25.19
N GLN A 19 9.22 5.98 26.50
CA GLN A 19 8.56 5.09 27.46
C GLN A 19 7.07 5.40 27.55
N GLN A 20 6.71 6.67 27.61
CA GLN A 20 5.32 7.13 27.61
C GLN A 20 4.58 6.72 26.32
N ILE A 21 5.26 6.76 25.17
CA ILE A 21 4.70 6.29 23.89
C ILE A 21 4.40 4.79 23.95
N ILE A 22 5.34 3.97 24.44
CA ILE A 22 5.14 2.52 24.57
C ILE A 22 3.97 2.21 25.52
N GLU A 23 3.95 2.83 26.70
CA GLU A 23 2.89 2.62 27.69
C GLU A 23 1.52 2.97 27.13
N ARG A 24 1.42 4.10 26.41
CA ARG A 24 0.19 4.55 25.79
C ARG A 24 -0.25 3.64 24.64
N ALA A 25 0.67 3.20 23.79
CA ALA A 25 0.38 2.25 22.71
C ALA A 25 -0.15 0.92 23.26
N VAL A 26 0.54 0.35 24.26
CA VAL A 26 0.14 -0.90 24.93
C VAL A 26 -1.22 -0.77 25.60
N ALA A 27 -1.45 0.30 26.35
CA ALA A 27 -2.73 0.53 27.02
C ALA A 27 -3.88 0.65 26.00
N SER A 28 -3.65 1.35 24.89
CA SER A 28 -4.66 1.52 23.83
C SER A 28 -5.00 0.20 23.12
N VAL A 29 -3.99 -0.65 22.86
CA VAL A 29 -4.21 -1.98 22.28
C VAL A 29 -4.95 -2.91 23.26
N LYS A 30 -4.55 -2.91 24.54
CA LYS A 30 -5.25 -3.70 25.58
C LYS A 30 -6.71 -3.28 25.72
N GLN A 31 -6.98 -1.98 25.69
CA GLN A 31 -8.34 -1.46 25.73
C GLN A 31 -9.13 -1.91 24.50
N ALA A 32 -8.56 -1.82 23.29
CA ALA A 32 -9.23 -2.29 22.07
C ALA A 32 -9.61 -3.79 22.15
N LYS A 33 -8.74 -4.60 22.76
CA LYS A 33 -8.96 -6.04 22.96
C LYS A 33 -10.16 -6.39 23.84
N GLU A 34 -10.64 -5.46 24.67
CA GLU A 34 -11.87 -5.66 25.44
C GLU A 34 -13.13 -5.61 24.54
N PHE A 35 -13.01 -5.08 23.31
CA PHE A 35 -14.12 -4.86 22.39
C PHE A 35 -14.04 -5.67 21.09
N CYS A 36 -12.84 -6.02 20.61
CA CYS A 36 -12.66 -6.79 19.38
C CYS A 36 -11.36 -7.61 19.36
N ASP A 37 -11.39 -8.74 18.63
CA ASP A 37 -10.24 -9.63 18.49
C ASP A 37 -9.29 -9.25 17.33
N ASP A 38 -9.82 -8.56 16.30
CA ASP A 38 -9.02 -8.07 15.17
C ASP A 38 -8.55 -6.65 15.44
N ILE A 39 -7.26 -6.51 15.77
CA ILE A 39 -6.68 -5.25 16.24
C ILE A 39 -5.46 -4.93 15.39
N GLU A 40 -5.62 -3.90 14.56
CA GLU A 40 -4.49 -3.27 13.90
C GLU A 40 -3.88 -2.16 14.76
N PHE A 41 -2.56 -2.18 14.92
CA PHE A 41 -1.78 -1.06 15.47
C PHE A 41 -0.88 -0.43 14.41
N SER A 42 -0.91 0.90 14.33
CA SER A 42 -0.09 1.69 13.40
C SER A 42 0.82 2.68 14.15
N PRO A 43 2.14 2.45 14.21
CA PRO A 43 3.10 3.50 14.58
C PRO A 43 3.11 4.61 13.52
N GLU A 44 2.35 5.69 13.73
CA GLU A 44 2.27 6.81 12.78
C GLU A 44 3.67 7.41 12.54
N ASP A 45 3.99 7.66 11.27
CA ASP A 45 5.30 8.12 10.80
C ASP A 45 6.44 7.09 11.01
N ALA A 46 6.12 5.80 10.93
CA ALA A 46 7.06 4.68 11.08
C ALA A 46 8.27 4.76 10.14
N ALA A 47 8.07 5.18 8.88
CA ALA A 47 9.15 5.30 7.91
C ALA A 47 10.26 6.31 8.29
N ARG A 48 10.01 7.17 9.29
CA ARG A 48 10.98 8.12 9.85
C ARG A 48 11.24 7.90 11.35
N THR A 49 10.78 6.78 11.90
CA THR A 49 11.05 6.37 13.27
C THR A 49 12.36 5.60 13.33
N GLU A 50 13.14 5.80 14.40
CA GLU A 50 14.38 5.07 14.62
C GLU A 50 14.11 3.56 14.73
N LEU A 51 14.82 2.74 13.95
CA LEU A 51 14.49 1.31 13.77
C LEU A 51 14.43 0.54 15.09
N ASP A 52 15.39 0.74 16.00
CA ASP A 52 15.41 0.03 17.28
C ASP A 52 14.18 0.35 18.14
N PHE A 53 13.75 1.63 18.14
CA PHE A 53 12.56 2.05 18.87
C PHE A 53 11.28 1.57 18.18
N LEU A 54 11.25 1.54 16.84
CA LEU A 54 10.13 0.98 16.09
C LEU A 54 9.96 -0.51 16.41
N CYS A 55 11.05 -1.28 16.44
CA CYS A 55 11.03 -2.70 16.86
C CYS A 55 10.44 -2.87 18.26
N GLU A 56 10.86 -2.04 19.22
CA GLU A 56 10.36 -2.09 20.60
C GLU A 56 8.85 -1.81 20.68
N VAL A 57 8.37 -0.75 20.02
CA VAL A 57 6.92 -0.42 19.99
C VAL A 57 6.12 -1.55 19.34
N VAL A 58 6.61 -2.11 18.23
CA VAL A 58 5.95 -3.21 17.53
C VAL A 58 5.89 -4.47 18.41
N GLU A 59 7.01 -4.87 19.02
CA GLU A 59 7.06 -6.03 19.92
C GLU A 59 6.03 -5.91 21.05
N LYS A 60 6.03 -4.75 21.74
CA LYS A 60 5.14 -4.53 22.89
C LYS A 60 3.67 -4.45 22.51
N THR A 61 3.35 -3.92 21.32
CA THR A 61 1.96 -3.87 20.86
C THR A 61 1.44 -5.22 20.40
N ILE A 62 2.28 -6.06 19.81
CA ILE A 62 1.95 -7.47 19.54
C ILE A 62 1.70 -8.22 20.86
N ASP A 63 2.57 -8.07 21.85
CA ASP A 63 2.38 -8.70 23.18
C ASP A 63 1.10 -8.22 23.88
N ALA A 64 0.70 -6.96 23.64
CA ALA A 64 -0.55 -6.40 24.14
C ALA A 64 -1.79 -6.97 23.45
N GLY A 65 -1.64 -7.56 22.25
CA GLY A 65 -2.71 -8.23 21.51
C GLY A 65 -2.98 -7.70 20.10
N ALA A 66 -2.12 -6.85 19.53
CA ALA A 66 -2.26 -6.46 18.13
C ALA A 66 -2.05 -7.68 17.21
N THR A 67 -3.02 -7.93 16.33
CA THR A 67 -3.02 -9.02 15.34
C THR A 67 -2.50 -8.56 13.99
N THR A 68 -2.50 -7.25 13.73
CA THR A 68 -1.93 -6.63 12.54
C THR A 68 -1.09 -5.43 12.94
N ILE A 69 0.10 -5.30 12.34
CA ILE A 69 0.99 -4.15 12.53
C ILE A 69 1.14 -3.45 11.19
N ASN A 70 0.58 -2.25 11.10
CA ASN A 70 0.61 -1.43 9.91
C ASN A 70 1.75 -0.42 9.99
N ILE A 71 2.69 -0.49 9.05
CA ILE A 71 3.85 0.39 9.00
C ILE A 71 3.57 1.51 7.99
N PRO A 72 3.20 2.73 8.42
CA PRO A 72 2.88 3.80 7.47
C PRO A 72 4.12 4.58 6.98
N ASP A 73 4.13 4.91 5.69
CA ASP A 73 4.88 6.03 5.11
C ASP A 73 3.96 7.25 5.05
N THR A 74 3.68 7.83 6.22
CA THR A 74 2.64 8.86 6.46
C THR A 74 2.76 10.08 5.56
N VAL A 75 3.98 10.44 5.18
CA VAL A 75 4.27 11.65 4.37
C VAL A 75 4.79 11.33 2.98
N GLY A 76 4.72 10.06 2.54
CA GLY A 76 5.14 9.63 1.21
C GLY A 76 6.62 9.92 0.91
N TYR A 77 7.47 9.83 1.93
CA TYR A 77 8.91 10.17 1.86
C TYR A 77 9.78 8.97 1.49
N ALA A 78 9.34 7.76 1.82
CA ALA A 78 10.17 6.58 1.65
C ALA A 78 10.44 6.29 0.17
N THR A 79 11.58 5.64 -0.09
CA THR A 79 11.89 5.05 -1.39
C THR A 79 11.80 3.53 -1.30
N PRO A 80 11.63 2.80 -2.42
CA PRO A 80 11.36 1.36 -2.36
C PRO A 80 12.44 0.57 -1.59
N ASN A 81 13.72 0.85 -1.83
CA ASN A 81 14.82 0.18 -1.11
C ASN A 81 14.86 0.55 0.37
N HIS A 82 14.61 1.82 0.72
CA HIS A 82 14.50 2.24 2.12
C HIS A 82 13.38 1.47 2.82
N TYR A 83 12.21 1.43 2.21
CA TYR A 83 11.03 0.82 2.79
C TYR A 83 11.13 -0.72 2.89
N PHE A 84 11.69 -1.38 1.86
CA PHE A 84 12.06 -2.80 1.91
C PHE A 84 12.94 -3.11 3.12
N LYS A 85 13.96 -2.28 3.39
CA LYS A 85 14.88 -2.45 4.52
C LYS A 85 14.17 -2.28 5.86
N VAL A 86 13.26 -1.31 5.98
CA VAL A 86 12.46 -1.11 7.21
C VAL A 86 11.64 -2.38 7.52
N ILE A 87 10.86 -2.87 6.55
CA ILE A 87 10.02 -4.06 6.74
C ILE A 87 10.87 -5.31 7.03
N SER A 88 11.96 -5.51 6.27
CA SER A 88 12.89 -6.62 6.48
C SER A 88 13.55 -6.57 7.87
N HIS A 89 13.89 -5.36 8.34
CA HIS A 89 14.47 -5.16 9.66
C HIS A 89 13.50 -5.52 10.78
N LEU A 90 12.23 -5.11 10.68
CA LEU A 90 11.20 -5.49 11.66
C LEU A 90 11.01 -7.00 11.69
N LYS A 91 10.87 -7.62 10.52
CA LYS A 91 10.71 -9.08 10.41
C LYS A 91 11.88 -9.86 10.99
N LYS A 92 13.10 -9.32 10.88
CA LYS A 92 14.30 -9.96 11.43
C LYS A 92 14.46 -9.77 12.94
N ASN A 93 14.12 -8.59 13.47
CA ASN A 93 14.54 -8.17 14.81
C ASN A 93 13.42 -8.14 15.86
N VAL A 94 12.14 -8.19 15.45
CA VAL A 94 11.03 -8.28 16.40
C VAL A 94 10.75 -9.75 16.73
N PRO A 95 11.00 -10.23 17.97
CA PRO A 95 10.96 -11.66 18.29
C PRO A 95 9.60 -12.34 18.11
N ASN A 96 8.51 -11.59 18.31
CA ASN A 96 7.13 -12.07 18.24
C ASN A 96 6.42 -11.68 16.94
N ILE A 97 7.15 -11.23 15.91
CA ILE A 97 6.57 -10.64 14.69
C ILE A 97 5.62 -11.58 13.95
N GLU A 98 5.90 -12.88 13.95
CA GLU A 98 5.10 -13.91 13.26
C GLU A 98 3.71 -14.12 13.92
N LYS A 99 3.45 -13.52 15.09
CA LYS A 99 2.12 -13.53 15.71
C LYS A 99 1.17 -12.48 15.10
N ALA A 100 1.68 -11.57 14.26
CA ALA A 100 0.89 -10.52 13.64
C ALA A 100 1.14 -10.44 12.12
N ILE A 101 0.13 -9.96 11.40
CA ILE A 101 0.27 -9.66 9.98
C ILE A 101 0.98 -8.31 9.84
N LEU A 102 2.05 -8.27 9.03
CA LEU A 102 2.66 -7.01 8.60
C LEU A 102 1.81 -6.39 7.48
N SER A 103 1.30 -5.20 7.77
CA SER A 103 0.55 -4.33 6.87
C SER A 103 1.41 -3.12 6.47
N THR A 104 1.13 -2.55 5.30
CA THR A 104 1.79 -1.34 4.79
C THR A 104 0.75 -0.31 4.37
N HIS A 105 1.04 0.97 4.65
CA HIS A 105 0.25 2.11 4.24
C HIS A 105 1.16 3.19 3.66
N CYS A 106 1.17 3.35 2.34
CA CYS A 106 2.05 4.31 1.67
C CYS A 106 1.27 5.49 1.09
N HIS A 107 1.63 6.71 1.51
CA HIS A 107 1.21 7.93 0.83
C HIS A 107 2.06 8.20 -0.41
N ASN A 108 1.52 9.00 -1.32
CA ASN A 108 2.05 9.17 -2.68
C ASN A 108 2.69 10.53 -2.96
N ASP A 109 3.15 11.26 -1.92
CA ASP A 109 3.72 12.60 -2.05
C ASP A 109 4.89 12.69 -3.04
N LEU A 110 5.71 11.63 -3.16
CA LEU A 110 6.80 11.52 -4.15
C LEU A 110 6.45 10.64 -5.37
N GLY A 111 5.20 10.20 -5.52
CA GLY A 111 4.78 9.30 -6.60
C GLY A 111 5.25 7.85 -6.45
N LEU A 112 5.69 7.45 -5.25
CA LEU A 112 6.31 6.14 -4.99
C LEU A 112 5.44 5.18 -4.18
N ALA A 113 4.17 5.50 -3.89
CA ALA A 113 3.35 4.71 -2.98
C ALA A 113 3.18 3.25 -3.41
N VAL A 114 2.89 3.03 -4.71
CA VAL A 114 2.73 1.68 -5.26
C VAL A 114 4.06 0.92 -5.22
N ALA A 115 5.17 1.56 -5.60
CA ALA A 115 6.49 0.95 -5.59
C ALA A 115 6.94 0.58 -4.16
N ASN A 116 6.67 1.44 -3.17
CA ASN A 116 6.93 1.16 -1.76
C ASN A 116 6.07 0.01 -1.24
N SER A 117 4.79 -0.04 -1.61
CA SER A 117 3.88 -1.13 -1.23
C SER A 117 4.34 -2.48 -1.78
N LEU A 118 4.78 -2.52 -3.05
CA LEU A 118 5.34 -3.73 -3.67
C LEU A 118 6.65 -4.17 -3.01
N ALA A 119 7.53 -3.21 -2.68
CA ALA A 119 8.77 -3.48 -1.95
C ALA A 119 8.49 -4.05 -0.53
N ALA A 120 7.44 -3.59 0.15
CA ALA A 120 7.03 -4.17 1.41
C ALA A 120 6.51 -5.61 1.26
N ILE A 121 5.77 -5.91 0.19
CA ILE A 121 5.31 -7.28 -0.12
C ILE A 121 6.51 -8.22 -0.34
N GLU A 122 7.52 -7.78 -1.09
CA GLU A 122 8.78 -8.52 -1.29
C GLU A 122 9.51 -8.78 0.04
N ALA A 123 9.50 -7.79 0.95
CA ALA A 123 10.08 -7.91 2.29
C ALA A 123 9.25 -8.79 3.24
N GLY A 124 8.02 -9.16 2.87
CA GLY A 124 7.18 -10.10 3.62
C GLY A 124 5.88 -9.54 4.18
N ALA A 125 5.51 -8.29 3.88
CA ALA A 125 4.19 -7.76 4.21
C ALA A 125 3.09 -8.58 3.51
N ARG A 126 1.95 -8.77 4.19
CA ARG A 126 0.83 -9.59 3.70
C ARG A 126 -0.51 -8.85 3.69
N GLN A 127 -0.50 -7.58 4.08
CA GLN A 127 -1.63 -6.66 3.90
C GLN A 127 -1.12 -5.35 3.32
N VAL A 128 -1.91 -4.73 2.45
CA VAL A 128 -1.64 -3.42 1.85
C VAL A 128 -2.88 -2.56 2.00
N GLU A 129 -2.74 -1.42 2.66
CA GLU A 129 -3.75 -0.38 2.69
C GLU A 129 -3.62 0.49 1.44
N CYS A 130 -4.67 0.49 0.64
CA CYS A 130 -4.71 1.16 -0.65
C CYS A 130 -6.12 1.68 -0.93
N THR A 131 -6.25 2.51 -1.96
CA THR A 131 -7.52 3.11 -2.34
C THR A 131 -7.73 3.03 -3.84
N ILE A 132 -8.99 2.94 -4.25
CA ILE A 132 -9.35 3.04 -5.67
C ILE A 132 -8.92 4.42 -6.17
N ASN A 133 -8.28 4.45 -7.34
CA ASN A 133 -7.75 5.65 -7.97
C ASN A 133 -6.60 6.33 -7.21
N GLY A 134 -6.10 5.74 -6.12
CA GLY A 134 -5.10 6.36 -5.24
C GLY A 134 -5.65 7.52 -4.41
N LEU A 135 -6.96 7.58 -4.15
CA LEU A 135 -7.56 8.60 -3.29
C LEU A 135 -6.95 8.65 -1.88
N GLY A 136 -6.87 9.84 -1.30
CA GLY A 136 -6.35 10.05 0.04
C GLY A 136 -6.00 11.50 0.29
N GLU A 137 -5.35 11.78 1.42
CA GLU A 137 -4.83 13.11 1.71
C GLU A 137 -3.72 13.52 0.74
N ARG A 138 -3.64 14.83 0.43
CA ARG A 138 -2.59 15.43 -0.41
C ARG A 138 -2.50 14.78 -1.79
N ALA A 139 -1.40 14.08 -2.09
CA ALA A 139 -1.18 13.33 -3.34
C ALA A 139 -1.84 11.94 -3.34
N GLY A 140 -2.46 11.54 -2.23
CA GLY A 140 -3.20 10.30 -2.11
C GLY A 140 -2.40 9.13 -1.54
N ASN A 141 -2.95 7.93 -1.73
CA ASN A 141 -2.40 6.66 -1.25
C ASN A 141 -1.96 5.77 -2.43
N ALA A 142 -1.37 4.62 -2.10
CA ALA A 142 -1.15 3.57 -3.09
C ALA A 142 -2.48 3.21 -3.79
N ALA A 143 -2.44 3.22 -5.13
CA ALA A 143 -3.60 2.89 -5.95
C ALA A 143 -3.85 1.38 -5.97
N LEU A 144 -5.04 0.96 -5.54
CA LEU A 144 -5.42 -0.45 -5.44
C LEU A 144 -5.28 -1.17 -6.77
N GLU A 145 -5.81 -0.58 -7.84
CA GLU A 145 -5.77 -1.16 -9.18
C GLU A 145 -4.35 -1.41 -9.69
N GLU A 146 -3.40 -0.53 -9.34
CA GLU A 146 -2.01 -0.63 -9.75
C GLU A 146 -1.26 -1.70 -8.96
N VAL A 147 -1.43 -1.75 -7.63
CA VAL A 147 -0.84 -2.81 -6.79
C VAL A 147 -1.36 -4.19 -7.22
N VAL A 148 -2.67 -4.33 -7.39
CA VAL A 148 -3.30 -5.60 -7.76
C VAL A 148 -2.85 -6.08 -9.13
N MET A 149 -2.81 -5.19 -10.12
CA MET A 149 -2.40 -5.58 -11.46
C MET A 149 -0.89 -5.80 -11.56
N ALA A 150 -0.06 -5.11 -10.78
CA ALA A 150 1.36 -5.44 -10.67
C ALA A 150 1.58 -6.87 -10.14
N LEU A 151 0.90 -7.25 -9.05
CA LEU A 151 0.97 -8.60 -8.48
C LEU A 151 0.46 -9.67 -9.45
N ARG A 152 -0.65 -9.41 -10.15
CA ARG A 152 -1.22 -10.35 -11.12
C ARG A 152 -0.35 -10.50 -12.37
N THR A 153 0.13 -9.39 -12.92
CA THR A 153 0.94 -9.37 -14.15
C THR A 153 2.33 -9.94 -13.91
N ARG A 154 2.89 -9.71 -12.72
CA ARG A 154 4.20 -10.22 -12.30
C ARG A 154 4.10 -11.34 -11.26
N ALA A 155 3.12 -12.21 -11.42
CA ALA A 155 2.94 -13.37 -10.54
C ALA A 155 4.16 -14.31 -10.56
N ASP A 156 4.92 -14.32 -11.66
CA ASP A 156 6.22 -15.00 -11.81
C ASP A 156 7.27 -14.53 -10.78
N PHE A 157 7.18 -13.27 -10.38
CA PHE A 157 8.18 -12.62 -9.53
C PHE A 157 7.72 -12.49 -8.08
N TYR A 158 6.52 -11.97 -7.85
CA TYR A 158 6.04 -11.70 -6.49
C TYR A 158 5.60 -12.97 -5.73
N GLY A 159 5.19 -14.03 -6.44
CA GLY A 159 4.79 -15.30 -5.83
C GLY A 159 3.59 -15.21 -4.86
N VAL A 160 2.84 -14.10 -4.88
CA VAL A 160 1.63 -13.89 -4.07
C VAL A 160 0.45 -13.52 -4.95
N HIS A 161 -0.77 -13.69 -4.44
CA HIS A 161 -1.99 -13.38 -5.16
C HIS A 161 -3.00 -12.69 -4.23
N THR A 162 -3.97 -12.00 -4.83
CA THR A 162 -5.12 -11.43 -4.12
C THR A 162 -6.39 -12.15 -4.55
N LYS A 163 -7.47 -12.00 -3.79
CA LYS A 163 -8.82 -12.48 -4.16
C LYS A 163 -9.66 -11.41 -4.88
N ILE A 164 -9.04 -10.32 -5.31
CA ILE A 164 -9.74 -9.20 -5.91
C ILE A 164 -10.24 -9.59 -7.31
N ASN A 165 -11.53 -9.35 -7.57
CA ASN A 165 -12.08 -9.51 -8.90
C ASN A 165 -11.60 -8.35 -9.80
N THR A 166 -10.51 -8.57 -10.53
CA THR A 166 -9.87 -7.54 -11.35
C THR A 166 -10.78 -7.01 -12.46
N GLN A 167 -11.75 -7.80 -12.93
CA GLN A 167 -12.74 -7.36 -13.93
C GLN A 167 -13.69 -6.26 -13.40
N ARG A 168 -13.63 -5.95 -12.11
CA ARG A 168 -14.38 -4.84 -11.49
C ARG A 168 -13.54 -3.58 -11.31
N LEU A 169 -12.25 -3.56 -11.64
CA LEU A 169 -11.37 -2.40 -11.39
C LEU A 169 -11.85 -1.15 -12.14
N ILE A 170 -12.07 -1.23 -13.45
CA ILE A 170 -12.56 -0.08 -14.24
C ILE A 170 -13.98 0.34 -13.81
N PRO A 171 -14.98 -0.56 -13.70
CA PRO A 171 -16.30 -0.17 -13.21
C PRO A 171 -16.28 0.49 -11.83
N THR A 172 -15.48 -0.02 -10.90
CA THR A 172 -15.34 0.56 -9.55
C THR A 172 -14.63 1.91 -9.60
N SER A 173 -13.59 2.06 -10.41
CA SER A 173 -12.90 3.34 -10.65
C SER A 173 -13.85 4.42 -11.15
N GLN A 174 -14.71 4.08 -12.13
CA GLN A 174 -15.73 4.97 -12.68
C GLN A 174 -16.79 5.34 -11.64
N LEU A 175 -17.26 4.36 -10.86
CA LEU A 175 -18.20 4.61 -9.76
C LEU A 175 -17.62 5.60 -8.75
N VAL A 176 -16.39 5.36 -8.27
CA VAL A 176 -15.70 6.25 -7.33
C VAL A 176 -15.52 7.65 -7.92
N SER A 177 -15.12 7.76 -9.19
CA SER A 177 -15.00 9.05 -9.88
C SER A 177 -16.34 9.80 -9.97
N SER A 178 -17.44 9.09 -10.24
CA SER A 178 -18.79 9.68 -10.32
C SER A 178 -19.30 10.17 -8.96
N VAL A 179 -19.03 9.43 -7.89
CA VAL A 179 -19.48 9.76 -6.53
C VAL A 179 -18.67 10.91 -5.93
N THR A 180 -17.35 10.91 -6.15
CA THR A 180 -16.44 11.90 -5.56
C THR A 180 -16.30 13.17 -6.40
N GLY A 181 -16.66 13.12 -7.68
CA GLY A 181 -16.39 14.18 -8.66
C GLY A 181 -14.91 14.30 -9.06
N MET A 182 -14.02 13.49 -8.49
CA MET A 182 -12.60 13.48 -8.83
C MET A 182 -12.39 12.68 -10.12
N LYS A 183 -12.10 13.38 -11.22
CA LYS A 183 -11.90 12.76 -12.54
C LYS A 183 -10.59 11.96 -12.58
N VAL A 184 -10.66 10.77 -13.17
CA VAL A 184 -9.49 9.94 -13.47
C VAL A 184 -8.69 10.54 -14.63
N GLN A 185 -7.37 10.62 -14.48
CA GLN A 185 -6.48 11.05 -15.56
C GLN A 185 -6.56 10.07 -16.74
N ARG A 186 -6.58 10.58 -17.98
CA ARG A 186 -6.72 9.74 -19.18
C ARG A 186 -5.60 8.70 -19.31
N ASN A 187 -4.39 9.06 -18.91
CA ASN A 187 -3.20 8.21 -18.95
C ASN A 187 -2.88 7.53 -17.60
N LYS A 188 -3.82 7.48 -16.66
CA LYS A 188 -3.62 6.74 -15.41
C LYS A 188 -3.40 5.26 -15.70
N ALA A 189 -2.43 4.64 -15.03
CA ALA A 189 -2.16 3.23 -15.15
C ALA A 189 -3.42 2.40 -14.84
N ILE A 190 -3.60 1.30 -15.57
CA ILE A 190 -4.68 0.30 -15.43
C ILE A 190 -6.08 0.79 -15.83
N VAL A 191 -6.54 1.90 -15.26
CA VAL A 191 -7.94 2.37 -15.37
C VAL A 191 -8.12 3.64 -16.20
N GLY A 192 -7.02 4.25 -16.67
CA GLY A 192 -7.08 5.40 -17.56
C GLY A 192 -7.64 5.02 -18.94
N GLN A 193 -8.40 5.93 -19.56
CA GLN A 193 -8.99 5.72 -20.88
C GLN A 193 -7.96 5.36 -21.97
N ASN A 194 -6.73 5.87 -21.84
CA ASN A 194 -5.64 5.63 -22.78
C ASN A 194 -4.73 4.45 -22.38
N ALA A 195 -5.03 3.73 -21.28
CA ALA A 195 -4.15 2.66 -20.78
C ALA A 195 -3.96 1.48 -21.75
N PHE A 196 -4.90 1.31 -22.69
CA PHE A 196 -4.87 0.27 -23.73
C PHE A 196 -4.90 0.83 -25.16
N ALA A 197 -4.69 2.14 -25.32
CA ALA A 197 -4.66 2.79 -26.62
C ALA A 197 -3.24 2.73 -27.24
N HIS A 198 -3.15 2.50 -28.54
CA HIS A 198 -1.88 2.39 -29.27
C HIS A 198 -1.79 3.45 -30.37
N GLU A 199 -1.16 4.60 -30.10
CA GLU A 199 -1.19 5.75 -31.01
C GLU A 199 -0.14 5.73 -32.14
N ALA A 200 0.94 4.93 -32.02
CA ALA A 200 1.98 4.87 -33.05
C ALA A 200 1.68 3.77 -34.07
N GLY A 201 1.67 4.09 -35.38
CA GLY A 201 1.36 3.12 -36.44
C GLY A 201 2.26 1.87 -36.47
N ILE A 202 3.51 2.00 -35.99
CA ILE A 202 4.42 0.85 -35.80
C ILE A 202 4.00 -0.06 -34.63
N HIS A 203 3.45 0.51 -33.56
CA HIS A 203 2.94 -0.26 -32.42
C HIS A 203 1.62 -0.94 -32.77
N GLN A 204 0.74 -0.25 -33.52
CA GLN A 204 -0.49 -0.86 -34.06
C GLN A 204 -0.17 -2.07 -34.94
N HIS A 205 0.83 -1.96 -35.83
CA HIS A 205 1.25 -3.10 -36.65
C HIS A 205 1.74 -4.28 -35.81
N GLY A 206 2.54 -4.03 -34.77
CA GLY A 206 2.98 -5.08 -33.85
C GLY A 206 1.83 -5.75 -33.10
N VAL A 207 0.89 -4.98 -32.55
CA VAL A 207 -0.30 -5.51 -31.87
C VAL A 207 -1.20 -6.33 -32.80
N LEU A 208 -1.31 -5.93 -34.07
CA LEU A 208 -2.06 -6.69 -35.08
C LEU A 208 -1.41 -8.03 -35.43
N GLN A 209 -0.08 -8.13 -35.33
CA GLN A 209 0.65 -9.38 -35.56
C GLN A 209 0.64 -10.29 -34.34
N GLU A 210 0.95 -9.74 -33.16
CA GLU A 210 0.96 -10.43 -31.88
C GLU A 210 0.73 -9.42 -30.74
N ARG A 211 -0.42 -9.50 -30.06
CA ARG A 211 -0.78 -8.52 -29.02
C ARG A 211 0.22 -8.47 -27.87
N SER A 212 0.84 -9.60 -27.53
CA SER A 212 1.81 -9.65 -26.43
C SER A 212 3.10 -8.86 -26.66
N THR A 213 3.34 -8.32 -27.87
CA THR A 213 4.51 -7.47 -28.13
C THR A 213 4.42 -6.12 -27.44
N TYR A 214 3.21 -5.63 -27.16
CA TYR A 214 2.99 -4.32 -26.52
C TYR A 214 1.99 -4.37 -25.36
N GLU A 215 1.17 -5.43 -25.25
CA GLU A 215 0.21 -5.61 -24.16
C GLU A 215 0.72 -6.64 -23.14
N ILE A 216 1.12 -6.16 -21.94
CA ILE A 216 1.51 -7.03 -20.81
C ILE A 216 0.31 -7.61 -20.06
N MET A 217 -0.89 -7.13 -20.34
CA MET A 217 -2.17 -7.57 -19.75
C MET A 217 -3.30 -7.28 -20.74
N ARG A 218 -4.39 -8.05 -20.69
CA ARG A 218 -5.52 -7.84 -21.59
C ARG A 218 -6.49 -6.80 -21.03
N PRO A 219 -7.12 -5.94 -21.85
CA PRO A 219 -8.11 -4.97 -21.37
C PRO A 219 -9.27 -5.61 -20.58
N GLU A 220 -9.69 -6.81 -20.99
CA GLU A 220 -10.78 -7.54 -20.34
C GLU A 220 -10.41 -7.99 -18.91
N ASP A 221 -9.12 -8.15 -18.61
CA ASP A 221 -8.66 -8.56 -17.28
C ASP A 221 -8.95 -7.48 -16.22
N VAL A 222 -9.13 -6.22 -16.63
CA VAL A 222 -9.43 -5.07 -15.74
C VAL A 222 -10.87 -4.57 -15.86
N GLY A 223 -11.69 -5.25 -16.68
CA GLY A 223 -13.09 -4.90 -16.91
C GLY A 223 -13.30 -3.85 -18.00
N TYR A 224 -12.33 -3.65 -18.89
CA TYR A 224 -12.53 -2.80 -20.05
C TYR A 224 -13.46 -3.49 -21.05
N THR A 225 -14.48 -2.76 -21.52
CA THR A 225 -15.48 -3.25 -22.50
C THR A 225 -15.48 -2.43 -23.80
N GLY A 226 -14.58 -1.46 -23.92
CA GLY A 226 -14.52 -0.56 -25.08
C GLY A 226 -13.78 -1.16 -26.28
N GLN A 227 -14.09 -0.64 -27.47
CA GLN A 227 -13.33 -0.84 -28.71
C GLN A 227 -12.70 0.49 -29.12
N ASN A 228 -11.67 0.95 -28.41
CA ASN A 228 -10.91 2.13 -28.86
C ASN A 228 -9.56 1.68 -29.41
N LEU A 229 -9.55 1.29 -30.69
CA LEU A 229 -8.37 1.52 -31.52
C LEU A 229 -8.36 3.02 -31.81
N VAL A 230 -7.43 3.76 -31.22
CA VAL A 230 -7.00 5.06 -31.74
C VAL A 230 -6.00 4.77 -32.82
#